data_AF-A0A7C1YAW6-F1
#
_entry.id   AF-A0A7C1YAW6-F1
#
_cell.length_a   1.000
_cell.length_b   1.000
_cell.length_c   1.000
_cell.angle_alpha   90.00
_cell.angle_beta   90.00
_cell.angle_gamma   90.00
#
_symmetry.space_group_name_H-M   'P 1'
#
loop_
_entity.id
_entity.type
_entity.pdbx_description
1 polymer ?
#
loop_
_entity_poly.entity_id
_entity_poly.type
_entity_poly.pdbx_seq_one_letter_code
_entity_poly.pdbx_strand_id
1 'polypeptide(L)'
;VIAVLAFGWAVQGGVSAVEGVLLMVGLGVALFISIAGARHGVELDERTYSVPREVVRTVVGLLLTVLGAQLLIEGALDLADRAGIAEGFVGLTLVAVGTSLPEMVTSVIASRRGETGLIIGNLLGSNIFNSFAVGGLVGLLGPGTLTDQAMAGTPVVLMVGVAVGVFALLTAGGRVQKWEGLVLLAVFVAAIPLLPR
;
A
#
# COMPACT_ATOMS: atom_id res chain seq x y z
N VAL A 1 3.30 -11.00 -0.12
CA VAL A 1 4.38 -11.52 -1.00
C VAL A 1 3.87 -11.89 -2.38
N ILE A 2 2.94 -12.85 -2.51
CA ILE A 2 2.44 -13.31 -3.82
C ILE A 2 1.93 -12.15 -4.70
N ALA A 3 1.10 -11.25 -4.15
CA ALA A 3 0.59 -10.10 -4.91
C ALA A 3 1.71 -9.18 -5.43
N VAL A 4 2.70 -8.90 -4.58
CA VAL A 4 3.86 -8.06 -4.93
C VAL A 4 4.73 -8.73 -5.99
N LEU A 5 4.95 -10.04 -5.90
CA LEU A 5 5.68 -10.81 -6.91
C LEU A 5 4.96 -10.82 -8.25
N ALA A 6 3.65 -11.06 -8.24
CA ALA A 6 2.83 -11.08 -9.45
C ALA A 6 2.83 -9.70 -10.15
N PHE A 7 2.69 -8.62 -9.38
CA PHE A 7 2.79 -7.26 -9.92
C PHE A 7 4.20 -6.96 -10.44
N GLY A 8 5.25 -7.30 -9.67
CA GLY A 8 6.64 -7.11 -10.10
C GLY A 8 7.02 -7.89 -11.35
N TRP A 9 6.39 -9.05 -11.59
CA TRP A 9 6.52 -9.79 -12.84
C TRP A 9 5.77 -9.10 -13.99
N ALA A 10 4.50 -8.73 -13.78
CA ALA A 10 3.65 -8.11 -14.79
C ALA A 10 4.16 -6.74 -15.27
N VAL A 11 4.88 -6.01 -14.41
CA VAL A 11 5.32 -4.65 -14.76
C VAL A 11 6.54 -4.65 -15.68
N GLN A 12 7.34 -5.73 -15.78
CA GLN A 12 8.66 -5.67 -16.45
C GLN A 12 8.62 -5.30 -17.94
N GLY A 13 7.54 -5.63 -18.66
CA GLY A 13 7.35 -5.31 -20.08
C GLY A 13 6.30 -4.22 -20.34
N GLY A 14 5.79 -3.58 -19.29
CA GLY A 14 4.49 -2.90 -19.31
C GLY A 14 3.34 -3.89 -19.08
N VAL A 15 2.26 -3.43 -18.45
CA VAL A 15 1.14 -4.31 -18.09
C VAL A 15 0.20 -4.46 -19.28
N SER A 16 0.16 -5.64 -19.87
CA SER A 16 -0.78 -5.98 -20.94
C SER A 16 -2.20 -6.16 -20.40
N ALA A 17 -3.21 -6.16 -21.29
CA ALA A 17 -4.59 -6.46 -20.92
C ALA A 17 -4.74 -7.87 -20.31
N VAL A 18 -3.95 -8.85 -20.77
CA VAL A 18 -3.97 -10.22 -20.24
C VAL A 18 -3.43 -10.25 -18.81
N GLU A 19 -2.30 -9.60 -18.56
CA GLU A 19 -1.76 -9.45 -17.20
C GLU A 19 -2.72 -8.67 -16.31
N GLY A 20 -3.39 -7.65 -16.85
CA GLY A 20 -4.45 -6.91 -16.18
C GLY A 20 -5.58 -7.82 -15.68
N VAL A 21 -6.11 -8.67 -16.56
CA VAL A 21 -7.12 -9.69 -16.18
C VAL A 21 -6.58 -10.65 -15.11
N LEU A 22 -5.36 -11.15 -15.27
CA LEU A 22 -4.76 -12.07 -14.31
C LEU A 22 -4.62 -11.44 -12.91
N LEU A 23 -4.19 -10.19 -12.82
CA LEU A 23 -4.10 -9.48 -11.55
C LEU A 23 -5.49 -9.25 -10.93
N MET A 24 -6.51 -8.93 -11.72
CA MET A 24 -7.89 -8.78 -11.23
C MET A 24 -8.50 -10.11 -10.74
N VAL A 25 -8.23 -11.21 -11.43
CA VAL A 25 -8.60 -12.55 -10.95
C VAL A 25 -7.86 -12.87 -9.64
N GLY A 26 -6.56 -12.55 -9.57
CA GLY A 26 -5.76 -12.65 -8.35
C GLY A 26 -6.34 -11.87 -7.17
N LEU A 27 -6.83 -10.65 -7.40
CA LEU A 27 -7.54 -9.85 -6.40
C LEU A 27 -8.80 -10.58 -5.91
N GLY A 28 -9.62 -11.08 -6.83
CA GLY A 28 -10.85 -11.81 -6.48
C GLY A 28 -10.57 -13.04 -5.62
N VAL A 29 -9.57 -13.84 -5.98
CA VAL A 29 -9.12 -15.00 -5.20
C VAL A 29 -8.58 -14.58 -3.84
N ALA A 30 -7.75 -13.54 -3.77
CA ALA A 30 -7.18 -13.05 -2.52
C ALA A 30 -8.29 -12.58 -1.56
N LEU A 31 -9.24 -11.78 -2.05
CA LEU A 31 -10.39 -11.33 -1.26
C LEU A 31 -11.26 -12.49 -0.80
N PHE A 32 -11.53 -13.47 -1.67
CA PHE A 32 -12.29 -14.65 -1.31
C PHE A 32 -11.61 -15.44 -0.18
N ILE A 33 -10.30 -15.70 -0.29
CA ILE A 33 -9.52 -16.39 0.74
C ILE A 33 -9.53 -15.59 2.05
N SER A 34 -9.31 -14.27 1.99
CA SER A 34 -9.33 -13.41 3.18
C SER A 34 -10.68 -13.41 3.90
N ILE A 35 -11.79 -13.32 3.15
CA ILE A 35 -13.14 -13.34 3.72
C ILE A 35 -13.50 -14.73 4.27
N ALA A 36 -13.17 -15.79 3.53
CA ALA A 36 -13.43 -17.17 3.96
C ALA A 36 -12.62 -17.54 5.21
N GLY A 37 -11.36 -17.10 5.28
CA GLY A 37 -10.50 -17.29 6.44
C GLY A 37 -10.96 -16.51 7.66
N ALA A 38 -11.46 -15.28 7.48
CA ALA A 38 -11.93 -14.43 8.57
C ALA A 38 -13.12 -15.04 9.33
N ARG A 39 -13.99 -15.79 8.66
CA ARG A 39 -15.19 -16.39 9.29
C ARG A 39 -14.90 -17.38 10.43
N HIS A 40 -13.65 -17.83 10.61
CA HIS A 40 -13.27 -18.83 11.60
C HIS A 40 -12.64 -18.27 12.88
N GLY A 41 -12.55 -16.94 13.06
CA GLY A 41 -11.84 -16.35 14.21
C GLY A 41 -12.31 -14.97 14.68
N VAL A 42 -13.50 -14.51 14.28
CA VAL A 42 -14.04 -13.23 14.78
C VAL A 42 -14.80 -13.49 16.09
N GLU A 43 -14.18 -13.18 17.23
CA GLU A 43 -14.93 -12.91 18.46
C GLU A 43 -15.81 -11.69 18.21
N LEU A 44 -17.12 -11.90 18.17
CA LEU A 44 -18.07 -10.82 18.00
C LEU A 44 -18.14 -10.04 19.32
N ASP A 45 -17.73 -8.78 19.28
CA ASP A 45 -17.94 -7.84 20.39
C ASP A 45 -19.45 -7.75 20.68
N GLU A 46 -19.88 -8.12 21.89
CA GLU A 46 -21.29 -8.15 22.32
C GLU A 46 -21.94 -6.75 22.36
N ARG A 47 -21.16 -5.69 22.12
CA ARG A 47 -21.68 -4.33 22.03
C ARG A 47 -22.68 -4.19 20.88
N THR A 48 -23.89 -3.79 21.22
CA THR A 48 -24.94 -3.47 20.25
C THR A 48 -24.61 -2.17 19.53
N TYR A 49 -23.96 -2.25 18.37
CA TYR A 49 -23.72 -1.09 17.52
C TYR A 49 -24.93 -0.81 16.63
N SER A 50 -25.33 0.46 16.54
CA SER A 50 -26.28 0.89 15.52
C SER A 50 -25.58 0.96 14.16
N VAL A 51 -25.85 0.00 13.28
CA VAL A 51 -25.25 -0.09 11.92
C VAL A 51 -25.26 1.24 11.17
N PRO A 52 -26.37 2.02 11.12
CA PRO A 52 -26.38 3.28 10.39
C PRO A 52 -25.38 4.30 10.94
N ARG A 53 -25.22 4.38 12.26
CA ARG A 53 -24.28 5.31 12.91
C ARG A 53 -22.84 4.95 12.60
N GLU A 54 -22.50 3.66 12.64
CA GLU A 54 -21.13 3.21 12.34
C GLU A 54 -20.81 3.38 10.87
N VAL A 55 -21.75 3.11 9.96
CA VAL A 55 -21.59 3.43 8.53
C VAL A 55 -21.31 4.93 8.33
N VAL A 56 -22.09 5.81 8.97
CA VAL A 56 -21.86 7.26 8.90
C VAL A 56 -20.48 7.62 9.46
N ARG A 57 -20.08 7.08 10.61
CA ARG A 57 -18.75 7.33 11.20
C ARG A 57 -17.63 6.88 10.27
N THR A 58 -17.75 5.70 9.66
CA THR A 58 -16.76 5.17 8.71
C THR A 58 -16.65 6.06 7.48
N VAL A 59 -17.78 6.45 6.88
CA VAL A 59 -17.79 7.29 5.67
C VAL A 59 -17.21 8.67 5.96
N VAL A 60 -17.64 9.32 7.05
CA VAL A 60 -17.12 10.63 7.45
C VAL A 60 -15.63 10.55 7.77
N GLY A 61 -15.20 9.53 8.52
CA GLY A 61 -13.80 9.30 8.83
C GLY A 61 -12.94 9.13 7.58
N LEU A 62 -13.40 8.31 6.62
CA LEU A 62 -12.74 8.08 5.34
C LEU A 62 -12.64 9.36 4.50
N LEU A 63 -13.71 10.14 4.42
CA LEU A 63 -13.70 11.41 3.69
C LEU A 63 -12.71 12.40 4.29
N LEU A 64 -12.71 12.54 5.61
CA LEU A 64 -11.80 13.46 6.30
C LEU A 64 -10.33 13.04 6.15
N THR A 65 -10.02 11.74 6.20
CA THR A 65 -8.64 11.28 6.00
C THR A 65 -8.17 11.49 4.56
N VAL A 66 -9.02 11.21 3.56
CA VAL A 66 -8.69 11.43 2.15
C VAL A 66 -8.51 12.92 1.85
N LEU A 67 -9.43 13.77 2.29
CA LEU A 67 -9.33 15.22 2.10
C LEU A 67 -8.11 15.81 2.82
N GLY A 68 -7.84 15.36 4.05
CA GLY A 68 -6.65 15.79 4.79
C GLY A 68 -5.35 15.41 4.08
N ALA A 69 -5.28 14.21 3.49
CA ALA A 69 -4.12 13.80 2.70
C ALA A 69 -3.97 14.65 1.43
N GLN A 70 -5.06 14.95 0.72
CA GLN A 70 -5.03 15.81 -0.47
C GLN A 70 -4.54 17.23 -0.15
N LEU A 71 -5.07 17.85 0.90
CA LEU A 71 -4.63 19.19 1.33
C LEU A 71 -3.14 19.21 1.72
N LEU A 72 -2.63 18.13 2.34
CA LEU A 72 -1.21 18.03 2.68
C LEU A 72 -0.34 17.91 1.42
N ILE A 73 -0.75 17.11 0.45
CA ILE A 73 -0.05 16.98 -0.83
C ILE A 73 0.00 18.34 -1.52
N GLU A 74 -1.15 18.99 -1.71
CA GLU A 74 -1.24 20.30 -2.36
C GLU A 74 -0.35 21.35 -1.70
N GLY A 75 -0.38 21.45 -0.36
CA GLY A 75 0.48 22.36 0.38
C GLY A 75 1.97 22.04 0.23
N ALA A 76 2.34 20.75 0.17
CA ALA A 76 3.72 20.34 -0.04
C ALA A 76 4.19 20.55 -1.49
N LEU A 77 3.29 20.43 -2.49
CA LEU A 77 3.57 20.81 -3.88
C LEU A 77 3.90 22.31 -3.98
N ASP A 78 3.06 23.18 -3.39
CA ASP A 78 3.28 24.65 -3.39
C ASP A 78 4.60 25.03 -2.69
N LEU A 79 4.93 24.36 -1.57
CA LEU A 79 6.22 24.56 -0.90
C LEU A 79 7.41 24.09 -1.76
N ALA A 80 7.28 22.94 -2.43
CA ALA A 80 8.34 22.41 -3.28
C ALA A 80 8.62 23.30 -4.50
N ASP A 81 7.56 23.83 -5.13
CA ASP A 81 7.66 24.77 -6.25
C ASP A 81 8.39 26.06 -5.83
N ARG A 82 7.98 26.65 -4.69
CA ARG A 82 8.63 27.84 -4.12
C ARG A 82 10.08 27.60 -3.71
N ALA A 83 10.43 26.36 -3.34
CA ALA A 83 11.78 25.96 -2.97
C ALA A 83 12.65 25.58 -4.17
N GLY A 84 12.11 25.59 -5.40
CA GLY A 84 12.85 25.21 -6.61
C GLY A 84 13.21 23.72 -6.68
N ILE A 85 12.43 22.86 -6.02
CA ILE A 85 12.62 21.40 -6.05
C ILE A 85 12.07 20.86 -7.37
N ALA A 86 12.82 19.97 -8.03
CA ALA A 86 12.43 19.39 -9.31
C ALA A 86 11.10 18.62 -9.23
N GLU A 87 10.20 18.85 -10.20
CA GLU A 87 8.88 18.22 -10.30
C GLU A 87 8.92 16.68 -10.26
N GLY A 88 9.98 16.07 -10.81
CA GLY A 88 10.17 14.61 -10.78
C GLY A 88 10.29 14.02 -9.37
N PHE A 89 11.04 14.68 -8.46
CA PHE A 89 11.16 14.26 -7.06
C PHE A 89 9.81 14.32 -6.34
N VAL A 90 9.02 15.34 -6.67
CA VAL A 90 7.72 15.62 -6.09
C VAL A 90 6.69 14.58 -6.53
N GLY A 91 6.64 14.24 -7.83
CA GLY A 91 5.75 13.22 -8.36
C GLY A 91 6.03 11.82 -7.82
N LEU A 92 7.31 11.43 -7.71
CA LEU A 92 7.65 10.06 -7.29
C LEU A 92 7.58 9.85 -5.77
N THR A 93 7.93 10.87 -4.99
CA THR A 93 8.03 10.74 -3.53
C THR A 93 6.83 11.30 -2.82
N LEU A 94 6.45 12.53 -3.16
CA LEU A 94 5.47 13.31 -2.41
C LEU A 94 4.04 12.81 -2.67
N VAL A 95 3.74 12.45 -3.92
CA VAL A 95 2.48 11.79 -4.28
C VAL A 95 2.41 10.39 -3.66
N ALA A 96 3.47 9.58 -3.78
CA ALA A 96 3.48 8.21 -3.25
C ALA A 96 3.33 8.15 -1.72
N VAL A 97 4.01 9.05 -1.00
CA VAL A 97 3.81 9.22 0.44
C VAL A 97 2.40 9.72 0.71
N GLY A 98 1.96 10.74 -0.03
CA GLY A 98 0.64 11.36 0.08
C GLY A 98 -0.52 10.36 0.00
N THR A 99 -0.51 9.48 -0.99
CA THR A 99 -1.54 8.45 -1.17
C THR A 99 -1.52 7.39 -0.07
N SER A 100 -0.39 7.22 0.64
CA SER A 100 -0.23 6.27 1.74
C SER A 100 -0.45 6.89 3.13
N LEU A 101 -0.71 8.20 3.20
CA LEU A 101 -0.97 8.90 4.46
C LEU A 101 -2.21 8.40 5.19
N PRO A 102 -3.36 8.16 4.52
CA PRO A 102 -4.53 7.62 5.20
C PRO A 102 -4.22 6.30 5.93
N GLU A 103 -3.48 5.41 5.27
CA GLU A 103 -3.05 4.11 5.81
C GLU A 103 -2.06 4.26 6.96
N MET A 104 -1.15 5.23 6.87
CA MET A 104 -0.23 5.54 7.96
C MET A 104 -1.00 6.02 9.20
N VAL A 105 -1.96 6.93 9.01
CA VAL A 105 -2.77 7.47 10.11
C VAL A 105 -3.61 6.37 10.76
N THR A 106 -4.30 5.53 9.97
CA THR A 106 -5.09 4.41 10.52
C THR A 106 -4.19 3.43 11.28
N SER A 107 -3.01 3.10 10.76
CA SER A 107 -2.05 2.19 11.42
C SER A 107 -1.50 2.75 12.73
N VAL A 108 -1.19 4.06 12.78
CA VAL A 108 -0.73 4.73 14.01
C VAL A 108 -1.82 4.76 15.07
N ILE A 109 -3.07 5.06 14.68
CA ILE A 109 -4.21 5.07 15.60
C ILE A 109 -4.48 3.65 16.14
N ALA A 110 -4.51 2.65 15.27
CA ALA A 110 -4.68 1.25 15.65
C ALA A 110 -3.56 0.77 16.59
N SER A 111 -2.31 1.18 16.33
CA SER A 111 -1.17 0.91 17.21
C SER A 111 -1.35 1.49 18.60
N ARG A 112 -1.81 2.75 18.70
CA ARG A 112 -2.11 3.40 19.99
C ARG A 112 -3.24 2.71 20.76
N ARG A 113 -4.14 2.01 20.06
CA ARG A 113 -5.24 1.23 20.66
C ARG A 113 -4.87 -0.22 20.95
N GLY A 114 -3.66 -0.67 20.58
CA GLY A 114 -3.25 -2.07 20.72
C GLY A 114 -3.94 -3.01 19.73
N GLU A 115 -4.56 -2.49 18.67
CA GLU A 115 -5.34 -3.25 17.69
C GLU A 115 -4.43 -3.86 16.60
N THR A 116 -3.52 -4.76 17.01
CA THR A 116 -2.52 -5.37 16.11
C THR A 116 -3.13 -6.05 14.89
N GLY A 117 -4.29 -6.70 15.05
CA GLY A 117 -5.02 -7.32 13.94
C GLY A 117 -5.45 -6.31 12.88
N LEU A 118 -5.90 -5.11 13.29
CA LEU A 118 -6.28 -4.03 12.38
C LEU A 118 -5.06 -3.47 11.64
N ILE A 119 -3.92 -3.33 12.32
CA ILE A 119 -2.66 -2.88 11.71
C ILE A 119 -2.21 -3.85 10.61
N ILE A 120 -2.18 -5.15 10.93
CA ILE A 120 -1.78 -6.20 9.96
C ILE A 120 -2.78 -6.27 8.81
N GLY A 121 -4.08 -6.22 9.10
CA GLY A 121 -5.14 -6.22 8.09
C GLY A 121 -5.03 -5.05 7.12
N ASN A 122 -4.78 -3.83 7.65
CA ASN A 122 -4.57 -2.63 6.85
C ASN A 122 -3.30 -2.76 5.98
N LEU A 123 -2.16 -3.16 6.58
CA LEU A 123 -0.89 -3.30 5.87
C LEU A 123 -0.95 -4.34 4.74
N LEU A 124 -1.50 -5.52 5.02
CA LEU A 124 -1.60 -6.61 4.04
C LEU A 124 -2.67 -6.32 2.99
N GLY A 125 -3.83 -5.82 3.42
CA GLY A 125 -4.95 -5.47 2.55
C GLY A 125 -4.57 -4.41 1.53
N SER A 126 -3.96 -3.31 1.97
CA SER A 126 -3.52 -2.23 1.07
C SER A 126 -2.46 -2.69 0.07
N ASN A 127 -1.51 -3.55 0.49
CA ASN A 127 -0.51 -4.09 -0.44
C ASN A 127 -1.11 -5.05 -1.49
N ILE A 128 -2.07 -5.90 -1.09
CA ILE A 128 -2.82 -6.77 -2.01
C ILE A 128 -3.62 -5.91 -2.99
N PHE A 129 -4.34 -4.91 -2.49
CA PHE A 129 -5.15 -4.01 -3.30
C PHE A 129 -4.29 -3.19 -4.26
N ASN A 130 -3.21 -2.57 -3.79
CA ASN A 130 -2.33 -1.77 -4.65
C ASN A 130 -1.65 -2.62 -5.72
N SER A 131 -1.16 -3.82 -5.37
CA SER A 131 -0.47 -4.68 -6.35
C SER A 131 -1.43 -5.25 -7.40
N PHE A 132 -2.60 -5.75 -6.99
CA PHE A 132 -3.53 -6.40 -7.91
C PHE A 132 -4.56 -5.46 -8.53
N ALA A 133 -5.20 -4.59 -7.74
CA ALA A 133 -6.25 -3.71 -8.25
C ALA A 133 -5.67 -2.59 -9.12
N VAL A 134 -4.65 -1.87 -8.64
CA VAL A 134 -4.05 -0.77 -9.43
C VAL A 134 -3.33 -1.34 -10.66
N GLY A 135 -2.49 -2.37 -10.49
CA GLY A 135 -1.84 -3.04 -11.62
C GLY A 135 -2.83 -3.64 -12.62
N GLY A 136 -3.88 -4.30 -12.11
CA GLY A 136 -4.95 -4.88 -12.92
C GLY A 136 -5.70 -3.83 -13.74
N LEU A 137 -6.09 -2.72 -13.10
CA LEU A 137 -6.76 -1.60 -13.75
C LEU A 137 -5.87 -0.93 -14.80
N VAL A 138 -4.58 -0.73 -14.52
CA VAL A 138 -3.63 -0.19 -15.50
C VAL A 138 -3.62 -1.08 -16.74
N GLY A 139 -3.42 -2.39 -16.58
CA GLY A 139 -3.41 -3.32 -17.72
C GLY A 139 -4.72 -3.33 -18.52
N LEU A 140 -5.87 -3.23 -17.85
CA LEU A 140 -7.19 -3.25 -18.49
C LEU A 140 -7.56 -1.93 -19.19
N LEU A 141 -7.22 -0.79 -18.59
CA LEU A 141 -7.66 0.53 -19.05
C LEU A 141 -6.69 1.18 -20.04
N GLY A 142 -5.43 0.76 -20.06
CA GLY A 142 -4.47 1.22 -21.03
C GLY A 142 -3.19 0.41 -20.90
N PRO A 143 -2.85 -0.47 -21.86
CA PRO A 143 -1.58 -1.18 -21.86
C PRO A 143 -0.46 -0.16 -22.06
N GLY A 144 -0.10 0.52 -20.98
CA GLY A 144 0.98 1.47 -20.91
C GLY A 144 2.26 0.67 -20.97
N THR A 145 2.94 0.74 -22.10
CA THR A 145 4.35 0.38 -22.15
C THR A 145 5.05 1.22 -21.07
N LEU A 146 5.81 0.57 -20.18
CA LEU A 146 6.70 1.32 -19.30
C LEU A 146 7.59 2.19 -20.17
N THR A 147 7.29 3.49 -20.18
CA THR A 147 7.98 4.45 -21.04
C THR A 147 9.41 4.66 -20.55
N ASP A 148 9.66 4.36 -19.28
CA ASP A 148 10.97 4.36 -18.66
C ASP A 148 11.33 2.95 -18.15
N GLN A 149 12.28 2.30 -18.82
CA GLN A 149 12.82 1.00 -18.40
C GLN A 149 13.51 1.08 -17.03
N ALA A 150 13.89 2.27 -16.56
CA ALA A 150 14.45 2.44 -15.22
C ALA A 150 13.45 2.05 -14.12
N MET A 151 12.14 2.15 -14.38
CA MET A 151 11.08 1.75 -13.44
C MET A 151 10.93 0.23 -13.28
N ALA A 152 11.32 -0.56 -14.29
CA ALA A 152 11.28 -2.03 -14.23
C ALA A 152 12.48 -2.67 -13.50
N GLY A 153 13.52 -1.90 -13.19
CA GLY A 153 14.77 -2.39 -12.58
C GLY A 153 14.78 -2.30 -11.06
N THR A 154 15.61 -1.39 -10.55
CA THR A 154 15.88 -1.19 -9.12
C THR A 154 14.61 -1.06 -8.25
N PRO A 155 13.56 -0.31 -8.64
CA PRO A 155 12.36 -0.16 -7.81
C PRO A 155 11.62 -1.48 -7.56
N VAL A 156 11.47 -2.32 -8.60
CA VAL A 156 10.79 -3.61 -8.50
C VAL A 156 11.58 -4.57 -7.61
N VAL A 157 12.91 -4.61 -7.76
CA VAL A 157 13.79 -5.44 -6.93
C VAL A 157 13.72 -5.03 -5.47
N LEU A 158 13.75 -3.72 -5.18
CA LEU A 158 13.61 -3.20 -3.82
C LEU A 158 12.24 -3.55 -3.22
N MET A 159 11.16 -3.35 -3.98
CA MET A 159 9.80 -3.70 -3.56
C MET A 159 9.66 -5.18 -3.22
N VAL A 160 10.13 -6.08 -4.09
CA VAL A 160 10.10 -7.52 -3.87
C VAL A 160 10.99 -7.92 -2.69
N GLY A 161 12.21 -7.37 -2.61
CA GLY A 161 13.17 -7.64 -1.53
C GLY A 161 12.61 -7.27 -0.16
N VAL A 162 12.01 -6.09 -0.04
CA VAL A 162 11.37 -5.65 1.21
C VAL A 162 10.17 -6.54 1.55
N ALA A 163 9.33 -6.88 0.57
CA ALA A 163 8.17 -7.74 0.82
C ALA A 163 8.57 -9.15 1.30
N VAL A 164 9.62 -9.72 0.72
CA VAL A 164 10.18 -11.02 1.14
C VAL A 164 10.84 -10.91 2.51
N GLY A 165 11.61 -9.85 2.77
CA GLY A 165 12.26 -9.61 4.05
C GLY A 165 11.26 -9.48 5.21
N VAL A 166 10.20 -8.68 5.02
CA VAL A 166 9.12 -8.55 6.01
C VAL A 166 8.42 -9.89 6.24
N PHE A 167 8.16 -10.66 5.18
CA PHE A 167 7.57 -11.99 5.32
C PHE A 167 8.46 -12.93 6.12
N ALA A 168 9.77 -12.95 5.84
CA ALA A 168 10.72 -13.77 6.60
C ALA A 168 10.71 -13.41 8.09
N LEU A 169 10.76 -12.11 8.43
CA LEU A 169 10.67 -11.63 9.82
C LEU A 169 9.39 -12.10 10.52
N LEU A 170 8.24 -11.97 9.85
CA LEU A 170 6.94 -12.41 10.38
C LEU A 170 6.88 -13.93 10.61
N THR A 171 7.42 -14.73 9.68
CA THR A 171 7.43 -16.20 9.83
C THR A 171 8.43 -16.72 10.85
N ALA A 172 9.56 -16.03 11.05
CA ALA A 172 10.61 -16.46 11.97
C ALA A 172 10.31 -16.05 13.42
N GLY A 173 9.78 -14.84 13.63
CA GLY A 173 9.60 -14.26 14.97
C GLY A 173 8.14 -14.16 15.44
N GLY A 174 7.16 -14.35 14.55
CA GLY A 174 5.73 -14.20 14.85
C GLY A 174 5.27 -12.77 15.18
N ARG A 175 6.18 -11.80 15.23
CA ARG A 175 5.94 -10.38 15.55
C ARG A 175 7.07 -9.52 15.01
N VAL A 176 6.76 -8.28 14.66
CA VAL A 176 7.78 -7.27 14.30
C VAL A 176 8.23 -6.53 15.55
N GLN A 177 9.51 -6.61 15.88
CA GLN A 177 10.14 -5.92 17.01
C GLN A 177 10.44 -4.45 16.68
N LYS A 178 10.62 -3.61 17.69
CA LYS A 178 10.92 -2.18 17.51
C LYS A 178 12.16 -1.93 16.66
N TRP A 179 13.22 -2.73 16.85
CA TRP A 179 14.46 -2.58 16.09
C TRP A 179 14.29 -3.04 14.63
N GLU A 180 13.47 -4.08 14.38
CA GLU A 180 13.14 -4.53 13.02
C GLU A 180 12.38 -3.43 12.28
N GLY A 181 11.44 -2.75 12.96
CA GLY A 181 10.78 -1.57 12.41
C GLY A 181 11.75 -0.42 12.10
N LEU A 182 12.74 -0.18 12.96
CA LEU A 182 13.77 0.83 12.72
C LEU A 182 14.67 0.48 11.53
N VAL A 183 15.02 -0.81 11.37
CA VAL A 183 15.76 -1.31 10.20
C VAL A 183 14.94 -1.14 8.92
N LEU A 184 13.65 -1.49 8.94
CA LEU A 184 12.76 -1.28 7.79
C LEU A 184 12.64 0.19 7.42
N LEU A 185 12.57 1.09 8.40
CA LEU A 185 12.58 2.53 8.16
C LEU A 185 13.91 3.01 7.58
N ALA A 186 15.04 2.51 8.08
CA ALA A 186 16.36 2.84 7.53
C ALA A 186 16.50 2.35 6.08
N VAL A 187 16.00 1.16 5.77
CA VAL A 187 15.95 0.63 4.40
C VAL A 187 15.07 1.51 3.50
N PHE A 188 13.91 1.94 3.98
CA PHE A 188 13.04 2.86 3.23
C PHE A 188 13.76 4.18 2.90
N VAL A 189 14.39 4.82 3.89
CA VAL A 189 15.14 6.08 3.67
C VAL A 189 16.33 5.87 2.73
N ALA A 190 17.06 4.76 2.87
CA ALA A 190 18.18 4.42 2.00
C ALA A 190 17.75 4.07 0.56
N ALA A 191 16.51 3.60 0.37
CA ALA A 191 15.95 3.25 -0.94
C ALA A 191 15.60 4.50 -1.77
N ILE A 192 15.17 5.60 -1.15
CA ILE A 192 14.78 6.84 -1.84
C ILE A 192 15.83 7.31 -2.88
N PRO A 193 17.12 7.49 -2.54
CA PRO A 193 18.13 7.94 -3.50
C PRO A 193 18.47 6.92 -4.59
N LEU A 194 18.08 5.64 -4.44
CA LEU A 194 18.29 4.58 -5.43
C LEU A 194 17.17 4.53 -6.48
N LEU A 195 16.06 5.25 -6.25
CA LEU A 195 14.97 5.34 -7.21
C LEU A 195 15.40 6.23 -8.40
N PRO A 196 15.00 5.87 -9.64
CA PRO A 196 15.27 6.70 -10.80
C PRO A 196 14.62 8.09 -10.62
N ARG A 197 15.32 9.13 -11.11
CA ARG A 197 14.89 10.53 -11.02
C ARG A 197 14.09 10.95 -12.24
#